data_AF-A0A3D4BDD5-F1
#
_entry.id   AF-A0A3D4BDD5-F1
#
_cell.length_a   1.000
_cell.length_b   1.000
_cell.length_c   1.000
_cell.angle_alpha   90.00
_cell.angle_beta   90.00
_cell.angle_gamma   90.00
#
_symmetry.space_group_name_H-M   'P 1'
#
loop_
_entity.id
_entity.type
_entity.pdbx_description
1 polymer ?
#
loop_
_entity_poly.entity_id
_entity_poly.type
_entity_poly.pdbx_seq_one_letter_code
_entity_poly.pdbx_strand_id
1 'polypeptide(L)' 'MSILFSEMTRDEITAAAPQAVAVLPTAATEQHGPHMAVGTDIILCENVARRAAERAAER' A
#
# COMPACT_ATOMS: atom_id res chain seq x y z
N MET A 1 -0.98 -5.04 -14.82
CA MET A 1 -2.21 -4.59 -14.13
C MET A 1 -1.75 -3.87 -12.88
N SER A 2 -2.35 -2.75 -12.50
CA SER A 2 -1.96 -2.11 -11.24
C SER A 2 -2.30 -3.02 -10.07
N ILE A 3 -1.45 -3.02 -9.03
CA ILE A 3 -1.73 -3.65 -7.74
C ILE A 3 -2.33 -2.66 -6.73
N LEU A 4 -2.43 -1.38 -7.12
CA LEU A 4 -2.97 -0.33 -6.27
C LEU A 4 -4.48 -0.25 -6.46
N PHE A 5 -5.22 -0.50 -5.38
CA PHE A 5 -6.69 -0.47 -5.38
C PHE A 5 -7.25 0.86 -5.93
N SER A 6 -6.58 1.98 -5.66
CA SER A 6 -6.96 3.32 -6.13
C SER A 6 -6.83 3.53 -7.64
N GLU A 7 -6.11 2.67 -8.34
CA GLU A 7 -5.89 2.74 -9.79
C GLU A 7 -6.77 1.74 -10.55
N MET A 8 -7.56 0.93 -9.84
CA MET A 8 -8.42 -0.10 -10.43
C MET A 8 -9.85 0.40 -10.58
N THR A 9 -10.48 -0.02 -11.67
CA THR A 9 -11.93 0.08 -11.88
C THR A 9 -12.68 -0.95 -11.02
N ARG A 10 -14.00 -0.76 -10.90
CA ARG A 10 -14.87 -1.72 -10.21
C ARG A 10 -14.79 -3.13 -10.80
N ASP A 11 -14.72 -3.24 -12.12
CA ASP A 11 -14.73 -4.54 -12.81
C ASP A 11 -13.40 -5.27 -12.59
N GLU A 12 -12.27 -4.55 -12.62
CA GLU A 12 -10.95 -5.09 -12.26
C GLU A 12 -10.91 -5.59 -10.80
N ILE A 13 -11.47 -4.82 -9.86
CA ILE A 13 -11.58 -5.24 -8.45
C ILE A 13 -12.47 -6.47 -8.33
N THR A 14 -13.62 -6.51 -9.01
CA THR A 14 -14.54 -7.65 -8.97
C THR A 14 -13.88 -8.93 -9.49
N ALA A 15 -13.07 -8.81 -10.54
CA ALA A 15 -12.32 -9.94 -11.10
C ALA A 15 -11.20 -10.42 -10.16
N ALA A 16 -10.49 -9.51 -9.47
CA ALA A 16 -9.37 -9.86 -8.61
C ALA A 16 -9.80 -10.36 -7.21
N ALA A 17 -10.88 -9.82 -6.64
CA ALA A 17 -11.29 -10.03 -5.25
C ALA A 17 -11.39 -11.51 -4.79
N PRO A 18 -11.85 -12.48 -5.60
CA PRO A 18 -11.99 -13.87 -5.16
C PRO A 18 -10.67 -14.56 -4.77
N GLN A 19 -9.53 -14.06 -5.27
CA GLN A 19 -8.20 -14.66 -5.04
C GLN A 19 -7.20 -13.64 -4.45
N ALA A 20 -7.60 -12.38 -4.31
CA ALA A 20 -6.72 -11.32 -3.85
C ALA A 20 -6.69 -11.22 -2.32
N VAL A 21 -5.54 -10.80 -1.80
CA VAL A 21 -5.37 -10.33 -0.42
C VAL A 21 -5.29 -8.81 -0.45
N ALA A 22 -6.23 -8.12 0.20
CA ALA A 22 -6.19 -6.67 0.35
C ALA A 22 -5.20 -6.26 1.45
N VAL A 23 -4.35 -5.28 1.16
CA VAL A 23 -3.42 -4.68 2.11
C VAL A 23 -3.82 -3.22 2.31
N LEU A 24 -4.09 -2.84 3.56
CA LEU A 24 -4.39 -1.46 3.95
C LEU A 24 -3.25 -0.92 4.83
N PRO A 25 -2.28 -0.19 4.25
CA PRO A 25 -1.24 0.46 5.04
C PRO A 25 -1.88 1.47 6.01
N THR A 26 -1.53 1.38 7.29
CA THR A 26 -1.98 2.31 8.33
C THR A 26 -0.75 2.87 9.03
N ALA A 27 -0.67 4.20 9.10
CA ALA A 27 0.47 4.94 9.60
C ALA A 27 0.04 6.20 10.35
N ALA A 28 0.99 6.94 10.90
CA ALA A 28 0.75 8.16 11.65
C ALA A 28 1.32 9.41 10.95
N THR A 29 0.79 10.57 11.35
CA THR A 29 1.42 11.87 11.15
C THR A 29 1.90 12.35 12.51
N GLU A 30 3.20 12.22 12.80
CA GLU A 30 3.76 12.50 14.12
C GLU A 30 5.16 13.10 14.07
N GLN A 31 5.63 13.68 15.19
CA GLN A 31 6.95 14.30 15.25
C GLN A 31 8.06 13.24 15.23
N HIS A 32 9.13 13.52 14.48
CA HIS A 32 10.32 12.66 14.41
C HIS A 32 11.61 13.46 14.65
N GLY A 33 11.56 14.39 15.62
CA GLY A 33 12.67 15.29 15.91
C GLY A 33 12.93 16.35 14.82
N PRO A 34 14.04 17.10 14.91
CA PRO A 34 14.26 18.29 14.07
C PRO A 34 14.70 18.00 12.63
N HIS A 35 14.96 16.73 12.29
CA HIS A 35 15.64 16.34 11.05
C HIS A 35 14.80 15.45 10.13
N MET A 36 13.65 14.95 10.58
CA MET A 36 12.75 14.12 9.78
C MET A 36 11.38 14.76 9.63
N ALA A 37 10.72 14.46 8.51
CA ALA A 37 9.38 14.93 8.22
C ALA A 37 8.35 14.22 9.11
N VAL A 38 7.24 14.89 9.42
CA VAL A 38 6.16 14.32 10.24
C VAL A 38 5.37 13.20 9.56
N GLY A 39 5.58 13.00 8.25
CA GLY A 39 4.98 11.92 7.45
C GLY A 39 5.87 10.70 7.29
N THR A 40 6.92 10.55 8.11
CA THR A 40 7.91 9.45 7.97
C THR A 40 7.21 8.09 8.00
N ASP A 41 6.30 7.88 8.94
CA ASP A 41 5.57 6.62 9.07
C ASP A 41 4.76 6.28 7.82
N ILE A 42 4.10 7.27 7.21
CA ILE A 42 3.31 7.09 5.97
C ILE A 42 4.24 6.63 4.84
N ILE A 43 5.35 7.36 4.64
CA ILE A 43 6.32 7.09 3.56
C ILE A 43 6.89 5.67 3.70
N LEU A 44 7.26 5.27 4.92
CA LEU A 44 7.84 3.96 5.17
C LEU A 44 6.80 2.84 5.02
N CYS A 45 5.64 2.98 5.66
CA CYS A 45 4.58 1.97 5.64
C CYS A 45 4.08 1.71 4.20
N GLU A 46 3.81 2.78 3.44
CA GLU A 46 3.35 2.68 2.06
C GLU A 46 4.39 1.97 1.17
N ASN A 47 5.66 2.32 1.29
CA ASN A 47 6.71 1.69 0.48
C ASN A 47 6.92 0.21 0.80
N VAL A 48 6.91 -0.16 2.08
CA VAL A 48 7.04 -1.56 2.49
C VAL A 48 5.85 -2.36 2.02
N ALA A 49 4.62 -1.88 2.28
CA ALA A 49 3.40 -2.57 1.91
C ALA A 49 3.28 -2.77 0.40
N ARG A 50 3.54 -1.72 -0.40
CA ARG A 50 3.51 -1.79 -1.86
C ARG A 50 4.50 -2.84 -2.39
N ARG A 51 5.77 -2.77 -1.97
CA ARG A 51 6.79 -3.73 -2.43
C ARG A 51 6.53 -5.16 -1.98
N ALA A 52 5.95 -5.34 -0.80
CA ALA A 52 5.56 -6.66 -0.31
C ALA A 52 4.40 -7.23 -1.14
N ALA A 53 3.38 -6.42 -1.45
CA ALA A 53 2.25 -6.81 -2.28
C ALA A 53 2.69 -7.16 -3.71
N GLU A 54 3.59 -6.36 -4.31
CA GLU A 54 4.19 -6.65 -5.63
C GLU A 54 4.86 -8.03 -5.63
N ARG A 55 5.74 -8.30 -4.66
CA ARG A 55 6.42 -9.60 -4.54
C ARG A 55 5.50 -10.77 -4.23
N ALA A 56 4.42 -10.53 -3.48
CA ALA A 56 3.44 -11.57 -3.18
C ALA A 56 2.61 -11.92 -4.41
N ALA A 57 2.32 -10.96 -5.29
CA ALA A 57 1.58 -11.15 -6.53
C ALA A 57 2.40 -11.85 -7.64
N GLU A 58 3.72 -11.91 -7.52
CA GLU A 58 4.61 -12.66 -8.43
C GLU A 58 4.59 -14.18 -8.22
N ARG A 59 4.02 -14.66 -7.10
CA ARG A 59 4.00 -16.07 -6.71
C ARG A 59 2.62 -16.68 -6.90
#